data_AF-A0A858Q6I7-F1
#
_entry.id   AF-A0A858Q6I7-F1
#
_cell.length_a   1.000
_cell.length_b   1.000
_cell.length_c   1.000
_cell.angle_alpha   90.00
_cell.angle_beta   90.00
_cell.angle_gamma   90.00
#
_symmetry.space_group_name_H-M   'P 1'
#
loop_
_entity.id
_entity.type
_entity.pdbx_description
1 polymer ?
#
loop_
_entity_poly.entity_id
_entity_poly.type
_entity_poly.pdbx_seq_one_letter_code
_entity_poly.pdbx_strand_id
1 'polypeptide(L)' 'MTTPIASRLHKAKTFLVLWGCGWKRRKLPSATSYRIEWQDPASGAWYGDRTALRLLKVQALAPYDRPESTGGRYCRRF' A
#
# COMPACT_ATOMS: atom_id res chain seq x y z
N MET A 1 -25.24 -10.75 -5.68
CA MET A 1 -24.57 -11.97 -6.17
C MET A 1 -23.32 -11.58 -6.94
N THR A 2 -22.13 -11.62 -6.33
CA THR A 2 -20.87 -11.29 -7.02
C THR A 2 -20.28 -12.55 -7.64
N THR A 3 -20.18 -12.56 -8.97
CA THR A 3 -19.70 -13.70 -9.76
C THR A 3 -18.28 -14.13 -9.35
N PRO A 4 -17.96 -15.44 -9.35
CA PRO A 4 -16.66 -15.97 -8.92
C PRO A 4 -15.48 -15.47 -9.77
N ILE A 5 -15.75 -14.93 -10.96
CA ILE A 5 -14.76 -14.35 -11.86
C ILE A 5 -14.30 -12.97 -11.35
N ALA A 6 -15.24 -12.15 -10.86
CA ALA A 6 -14.94 -10.82 -10.33
C ALA A 6 -14.04 -10.87 -9.08
N SER A 7 -14.23 -11.87 -8.23
CA SER A 7 -13.42 -12.04 -7.01
C SER A 7 -11.97 -12.47 -7.31
N ARG A 8 -11.75 -13.28 -8.36
CA ARG A 8 -10.41 -13.67 -8.81
C ARG A 8 -9.67 -12.50 -9.46
N LEU A 9 -10.36 -11.73 -10.30
CA LEU A 9 -9.79 -10.54 -10.94
C LEU A 9 -9.36 -9.50 -9.91
N HIS A 10 -10.19 -9.27 -8.89
CA HIS A 10 -9.88 -8.35 -7.81
C HIS A 10 -8.62 -8.78 -7.05
N LYS A 11 -8.49 -10.05 -6.69
CA LYS A 11 -7.29 -10.59 -6.03
C LYS A 11 -6.03 -10.47 -6.89
N ALA A 12 -6.14 -10.70 -8.20
CA ALA A 12 -5.02 -10.57 -9.13
C ALA A 12 -4.53 -9.11 -9.26
N LYS A 13 -5.45 -8.15 -9.35
CA LYS A 13 -5.10 -6.71 -9.38
C LYS A 13 -4.38 -6.29 -8.09
N THR A 14 -4.90 -6.68 -6.94
CA THR A 14 -4.27 -6.42 -5.64
C THR A 14 -2.85 -6.98 -5.58
N PHE A 15 -2.66 -8.22 -6.06
CA PHE A 15 -1.34 -8.84 -6.12
C PHE A 15 -0.38 -8.05 -7.00
N LEU A 16 -0.79 -7.69 -8.23
CA LEU A 16 0.06 -6.95 -9.17
C LEU A 16 0.44 -5.57 -8.64
N VAL A 17 -0.51 -4.85 -8.04
CA VAL A 17 -0.28 -3.52 -7.49
C VAL A 17 0.70 -3.56 -6.31
N LEU A 18 0.48 -4.46 -5.33
CA LEU A 18 1.38 -4.59 -4.19
C LEU A 18 2.77 -5.06 -4.63
N TRP A 19 2.84 -6.01 -5.55
CA TRP A 19 4.10 -6.51 -6.11
C TRP A 19 4.87 -5.41 -6.87
N GLY A 20 4.19 -4.61 -7.69
CA GLY A 20 4.78 -3.48 -8.41
C GLY A 20 5.30 -2.38 -7.47
N CYS A 21 4.70 -2.21 -6.30
CA CYS A 21 5.17 -1.29 -5.25
C CYS A 21 6.24 -1.90 -4.32
N GLY A 22 6.78 -3.08 -4.65
CA GLY A 22 7.88 -3.70 -3.89
C GLY A 22 7.46 -4.43 -2.61
N TRP A 23 6.16 -4.67 -2.41
CA TRP A 23 5.69 -5.40 -1.24
C TRP A 23 5.96 -6.90 -1.40
N LYS A 24 6.57 -7.51 -0.38
CA LYS A 24 6.86 -8.96 -0.40
C LYS A 24 5.70 -9.76 0.16
N ARG A 25 5.28 -10.80 -0.55
CA ARG A 25 4.17 -11.67 -0.13
C ARG A 25 4.68 -12.89 0.63
N ARG A 26 4.05 -13.24 1.76
CA ARG A 26 4.18 -14.56 2.39
C ARG A 26 2.82 -15.22 2.57
N LYS A 27 2.80 -16.55 2.51
CA LYS A 27 1.65 -17.37 2.90
C LYS A 27 1.98 -17.97 4.25
N LEU A 28 1.21 -17.61 5.29
CA LEU A 28 1.28 -18.30 6.56
C LEU A 28 0.29 -19.48 6.52
N PRO A 29 0.78 -20.73 6.63
CA PRO A 29 -0.11 -21.84 6.94
C PRO A 29 -0.57 -21.66 8.39
N SER A 30 -1.85 -21.38 8.61
CA SER A 30 -2.47 -21.53 9.92
C SER A 30 -3.25 -22.83 9.96
N ALA A 31 -3.35 -23.45 11.13
CA ALA A 31 -3.96 -24.77 11.35
C ALA A 31 -5.39 -24.90 10.79
N THR A 32 -6.08 -23.78 10.57
CA THR A 32 -7.48 -23.74 10.08
C THR A 32 -7.63 -23.00 8.74
N SER A 33 -6.64 -22.19 8.31
CA SER A 33 -6.76 -21.39 7.09
C SER A 33 -5.42 -20.86 6.59
N TYR A 34 -5.28 -20.65 5.27
CA TYR A 34 -4.14 -19.96 4.71
C TYR A 34 -4.35 -18.44 4.84
N ARG A 35 -3.42 -17.75 5.50
CA ARG A 35 -3.45 -16.28 5.59
C ARG A 35 -2.36 -15.71 4.68
N ILE A 36 -2.74 -14.76 3.83
CA ILE A 36 -1.78 -14.02 2.99
C ILE A 36 -1.40 -12.74 3.73
N GLU A 37 -0.11 -12.55 3.88
CA GLU A 37 0.47 -11.34 4.46
C GLU A 37 1.46 -10.71 3.49
N TRP A 38 1.60 -9.41 3.62
CA TRP A 38 2.40 -8.56 2.75
C TRP A 38 3.32 -7.72 3.62
N GLN A 39 4.61 -7.74 3.31
CA GLN A 39 5.62 -6.94 3.98
C GLN A 39 5.68 -5.57 3.31
N ASP A 40 5.52 -4.52 4.12
CA ASP A 40 5.75 -3.14 3.69
C ASP A 40 7.26 -2.91 3.53
N PRO A 41 7.74 -2.46 2.36
CA PRO A 41 9.15 -2.16 2.15
C PRO A 41 9.65 -0.97 2.98
N ALA A 42 8.78 -0.03 3.36
CA ALA A 42 9.16 1.16 4.11
C ALA A 42 9.38 0.88 5.61
N SER A 43 8.44 0.16 6.24
CA SER A 43 8.50 -0.17 7.67
C SER A 43 9.09 -1.56 7.98
N GLY A 44 9.19 -2.45 6.99
CA GLY A 44 9.57 -3.85 7.18
C GLY A 44 8.52 -4.72 7.87
N ALA A 45 7.37 -4.15 8.23
CA ALA A 45 6.31 -4.83 8.96
C ALA A 45 5.40 -5.67 8.05
N TRP A 46 4.82 -6.74 8.60
CA TRP A 46 3.91 -7.63 7.89
C TRP A 46 2.45 -7.25 8.16
N TYR A 47 1.67 -7.10 7.09
CA TYR A 47 0.28 -6.71 7.12
C TYR A 47 -0.60 -7.70 6.37
N GLY A 48 -1.85 -7.88 6.82
CA GLY A 48 -2.83 -8.63 6.04
C GLY A 48 -3.23 -7.90 4.75
N ASP A 49 -3.78 -8.64 3.79
CA ASP A 49 -4.17 -8.18 2.44
C ASP A 49 -4.96 -6.85 2.43
N ARG A 50 -5.99 -6.74 3.29
CA ARG A 50 -6.81 -5.52 3.42
C ARG A 50 -6.02 -4.32 3.96
N THR A 51 -5.16 -4.55 4.94
CA THR A 51 -4.37 -3.48 5.57
C THR A 51 -3.27 -2.99 4.65
N ALA A 52 -2.59 -3.91 3.94
CA ALA A 52 -1.59 -3.59 2.93
C ALA A 52 -2.14 -2.67 1.83
N LEU A 53 -3.31 -3.03 1.28
CA LEU A 53 -4.00 -2.18 0.30
C LEU A 53 -4.36 -0.80 0.84
N ARG A 54 -4.82 -0.71 2.10
CA ARG A 54 -5.20 0.56 2.71
C ARG A 54 -3.99 1.46 2.91
N LEU A 55 -2.89 0.90 3.40
CA LEU A 55 -1.62 1.60 3.56
C LEU A 55 -1.08 2.08 2.22
N LEU A 56 -1.10 1.23 1.20
CA LEU A 56 -0.66 1.63 -0.13
C LEU A 56 -1.51 2.77 -0.70
N LYS A 57 -2.84 2.73 -0.53
CA LYS A 57 -3.72 3.84 -0.94
C LYS A 57 -3.37 5.14 -0.22
N VAL A 58 -3.12 5.09 1.10
CA VAL A 58 -2.72 6.27 1.87
C VAL A 58 -1.36 6.80 1.40
N GLN A 59 -0.38 5.93 1.18
CA GLN A 59 0.94 6.31 0.67
C GLN A 59 0.87 6.89 -0.75
N ALA A 60 0.03 6.35 -1.62
CA ALA A 60 -0.18 6.85 -2.98
C ALA A 60 -0.90 8.21 -3.01
N LEU A 61 -1.73 8.51 -2.01
CA LEU A 61 -2.42 9.79 -1.86
C LEU A 61 -1.59 10.85 -1.11
N ALA A 62 -0.67 10.43 -0.25
CA ALA A 62 0.22 11.31 0.52
C ALA A 62 1.05 12.33 -0.30
N PRO A 63 1.53 12.06 -1.54
CA PRO A 63 2.30 13.06 -2.28
C PRO A 63 1.50 14.29 -2.73
N TYR A 64 0.16 14.30 -2.62
CA TYR A 64 -0.66 15.46 -2.99
C TYR A 64 -0.84 16.49 -1.86
N ASP A 65 -0.47 16.16 -0.61
CA ASP A 65 -0.56 17.06 0.55
C ASP A 65 0.80 17.66 0.94
N ARG A 66 1.70 17.85 -0.04
CA ARG A 66 2.81 18.78 0.16
C ARG A 66 2.30 20.19 -0.15
N PRO A 67 2.04 21.06 0.85
CA PRO A 67 2.07 22.48 0.57
C PRO A 67 3.47 22.77 0.04
N GLU A 68 3.55 23.19 -1.22
CA GLU A 68 4.71 23.88 -1.75
C GLU A 68 5.12 24.89 -0.68
N SER A 69 6.24 24.62 -0.02
CA SER A 69 6.84 25.58 0.88
C SER A 69 7.24 26.75 0.01
N THR A 70 6.37 27.75 -0.03
CA THR A 70 6.59 29.03 -0.70
C THR A 70 7.92 29.53 -0.17
N GLY A 71 8.96 29.41 -0.99
CA GLY A 71 10.29 29.91 -0.70
C GLY A 71 10.28 31.43 -0.76
N GLY A 72 9.63 32.06 0.21
CA GLY A 72 9.70 33.49 0.47
C GLY A 72 11.04 33.84 1.09
N ARG A 73 12.13 33.72 0.32
CA ARG A 73 13.39 34.37 0.65
C ARG A 73 13.33 35.83 0.19
N TYR A 74 12.83 36.69 1.07
CA TYR A 74 13.21 38.10 1.08
C TYR A 74 13.65 38.46 2.50
N CYS A 75 14.84 38.02 2.89
CA CYS A 75 15.53 38.64 4.03
C CYS A 75 16.06 39.99 3.56
N ARG A 76 15.26 41.04 3.73
CA ARG A 76 15.71 42.43 3.73
C ARG A 76 16.31 42.69 5.11
N ARG A 77 17.61 42.98 5.19
CA ARG A 77 18.20 43.63 6.38
C ARG A 77 18.91 44.90 5.91
N PHE A 78 18.54 45.99 6.59
CA PHE A 78 19.09 47.33 6.51
C PHE A 78 20.54 47.36 7.01
#